data_AF-A0A3D9MH36-F1
#
_entry.id   AF-A0A3D9MH36-F1
#
_cell.length_a   1.000
_cell.length_b   1.000
_cell.length_c   1.000
_cell.angle_alpha   90.00
_cell.angle_beta   90.00
_cell.angle_gamma   90.00
#
_symmetry.space_group_name_H-M   'P 1'
#
loop_
_entity.id
_entity.type
_entity.pdbx_description
1 polymer ?
#
loop_
_entity_poly.entity_id
_entity_poly.type
_entity_poly.pdbx_seq_one_letter_code
_entity_poly.pdbx_strand_id
1 'polypeptide(L)'
;MQGQVQIESLDDSALQGLVELATAWSRNDAHAQLACDLVSQLRRVNTAKATAVLITWAPRIISDLPLPCLEMLTELLPKEDDSLKAAATNTVTTILSKDTINDSMADGYSAFVTGLPASSWGNAPFKAHLDNALSNLANRASNENYLKAIFPPIAKVLAHATPTTLGSSLQQLFQQARNYPGHYALLHRQMVGRWPVSAPTLAPYDPSVLFEEACATSISQAATVKDDVLASVSDMFDRGVVGQDKRARLIEAACALWKVEPRLALPFVCRYPGLSVEQIDALVSTLNTNEPEQIATLNEAWQIVSRHIADDARRAVTVALLRRGAIQASGDADLALNVWLSSQDDSGRALLNDLLVDATIADEQRARLWRQAISRSEIFGKGFFVDVIPRSLGVQNSEATSAAIFDSEQTVEKLMHDGEARWDLARCLMGRFHEFGTETIKGGASAMANRLVGNVALKGLSIESLTSNDVAILSGAFGSSKELDRIGDRIHKDT
;
A
#
# COMPACT_ATOMS: atom_id res chain seq x y z
N MET A 1 -0.84 11.22 -64.58
CA MET A 1 0.52 10.65 -64.78
C MET A 1 1.45 11.32 -63.77
N GLN A 2 1.62 10.69 -62.60
CA GLN A 2 2.63 11.10 -61.62
C GLN A 2 3.95 10.49 -62.06
N GLY A 3 4.89 11.32 -62.52
CA GLY A 3 6.24 10.89 -62.82
C GLY A 3 6.99 10.62 -61.53
N GLN A 4 7.08 9.35 -61.12
CA GLN A 4 8.18 8.93 -60.26
C GLN A 4 9.47 9.04 -61.09
N VAL A 5 10.21 10.13 -60.89
CA VAL A 5 11.60 10.19 -61.33
C VAL A 5 12.34 9.08 -60.57
N GLN A 6 12.82 8.06 -61.28
CA GLN A 6 13.67 7.04 -60.70
C GLN A 6 14.99 7.70 -60.30
N ILE A 7 15.19 7.94 -59.00
CA ILE A 7 16.41 8.55 -58.44
C ILE A 7 17.67 7.78 -58.87
N GLU A 8 17.54 6.50 -59.22
CA GLU A 8 18.59 5.64 -59.77
C GLU A 8 19.26 6.18 -61.05
N SER A 9 18.60 7.07 -61.81
CA SER A 9 19.14 7.63 -63.06
C SER A 9 19.76 9.03 -62.91
N LEU A 10 19.90 9.55 -61.68
CA LEU A 10 20.43 10.89 -61.43
C LEU A 10 21.95 10.92 -61.42
N ASP A 11 22.54 12.01 -61.94
CA ASP A 11 23.97 12.26 -61.85
C ASP A 11 24.39 12.73 -60.44
N ASP A 12 25.71 12.78 -60.17
CA ASP A 12 26.21 13.11 -58.83
C ASP A 12 25.86 14.55 -58.40
N SER A 13 25.70 15.47 -59.37
CA SER A 13 25.30 16.84 -59.10
C SER A 13 23.84 16.93 -58.65
N ALA A 14 22.94 16.18 -59.29
CA ALA A 14 21.54 16.09 -58.90
C ALA A 14 21.39 15.39 -57.54
N LEU A 15 22.17 14.34 -57.27
CA LEU A 15 22.21 13.70 -55.95
C LEU A 15 22.71 14.67 -54.86
N GLN A 16 23.67 15.53 -55.17
CA GLN A 16 24.13 16.57 -54.25
C GLN A 16 23.03 17.61 -53.96
N GLY A 17 22.25 18.01 -54.97
CA GLY A 17 21.09 18.89 -54.77
C GLY A 17 20.03 18.27 -53.84
N LEU A 18 19.84 16.94 -53.91
CA LEU A 18 18.94 16.23 -52.99
C LEU A 18 19.49 16.20 -51.55
N VAL A 19 20.80 16.10 -51.36
CA VAL A 19 21.43 16.23 -50.03
C VAL A 19 21.16 17.61 -49.42
N GLU A 20 21.34 18.67 -50.21
CA GLU A 20 21.06 20.05 -49.78
C GLU A 20 19.58 20.25 -49.45
N LEU A 21 18.68 19.70 -50.26
CA LEU A 21 17.24 19.77 -50.03
C LEU A 21 16.82 19.04 -48.75
N ALA A 22 17.28 17.80 -48.54
CA ALA A 22 17.02 17.05 -47.31
C ALA A 22 17.55 17.78 -46.07
N THR A 23 18.72 18.40 -46.19
CA THR A 23 19.33 19.21 -45.12
C THR A 23 18.53 20.47 -44.82
N ALA A 24 17.97 21.13 -45.83
CA ALA A 24 17.13 22.30 -45.66
C ALA A 24 15.77 21.94 -45.04
N TRP A 25 15.15 20.86 -45.50
CA TRP A 25 13.86 20.38 -44.97
C TRP A 25 13.96 19.91 -43.52
N SER A 26 15.09 19.34 -43.09
CA SER A 26 15.29 18.95 -41.69
C SER A 26 15.49 20.14 -40.73
N ARG A 27 15.37 21.39 -41.20
CA ARG A 27 15.37 22.60 -40.35
C ARG A 27 13.97 23.08 -39.96
N ASN A 28 12.93 22.41 -40.45
CA ASN A 28 11.55 22.79 -40.21
C ASN A 28 10.72 21.56 -39.90
N ASP A 29 10.04 21.56 -38.75
CA ASP A 29 9.18 20.46 -38.31
C ASP A 29 8.14 20.06 -39.36
N ALA A 30 7.57 21.02 -40.09
CA ALA A 30 6.56 20.78 -41.12
C ALA A 30 7.07 19.93 -42.30
N HIS A 31 8.39 19.93 -42.53
CA HIS A 31 9.02 19.19 -43.64
C HIS A 31 9.92 18.04 -43.16
N ALA A 32 9.99 17.79 -41.85
CA ALA A 32 10.87 16.78 -41.28
C ALA A 32 10.63 15.37 -41.85
N GLN A 33 9.37 14.99 -42.05
CA GLN A 33 9.03 13.69 -42.65
C GLN A 33 9.50 13.60 -44.11
N LEU A 34 9.35 14.67 -44.88
CA LEU A 34 9.83 14.71 -46.27
C LEU A 34 11.36 14.59 -46.35
N ALA A 35 12.08 15.19 -45.39
CA ALA A 35 13.51 15.02 -45.26
C ALA A 35 13.89 13.55 -45.00
N CYS A 36 13.16 12.89 -44.10
CA CYS A 36 13.35 11.47 -43.77
C CYS A 36 13.08 10.54 -44.97
N ASP A 37 11.99 10.78 -45.70
CA ASP A 37 11.63 10.01 -46.89
C ASP A 37 12.70 10.16 -47.98
N LEU A 38 13.21 11.38 -48.17
CA LEU A 38 14.28 11.66 -49.13
C LEU A 38 15.60 10.98 -48.74
N VAL A 39 15.98 11.00 -47.45
CA VAL A 39 17.16 10.26 -46.95
C VAL A 39 17.01 8.76 -47.18
N SER A 40 15.82 8.20 -46.94
CA SER A 40 15.54 6.79 -47.18
C SER A 40 15.69 6.41 -48.65
N GLN A 41 15.26 7.27 -49.57
CA GLN A 41 15.43 7.09 -51.01
C GLN A 41 16.90 7.23 -51.42
N LEU A 42 17.58 8.27 -50.94
CA LEU A 42 19.02 8.47 -51.18
C LEU A 42 19.83 7.26 -50.73
N ARG A 43 19.51 6.68 -49.56
CA ARG A 43 20.25 5.54 -49.02
C ARG A 43 20.18 4.30 -49.91
N ARG A 44 19.05 4.08 -50.60
CA ARG A 44 18.87 2.95 -51.54
C ARG A 44 19.74 3.08 -52.79
N VAL A 45 20.01 4.31 -53.22
CA VAL A 45 20.74 4.59 -54.47
C VAL A 45 22.22 4.89 -54.21
N ASN A 46 22.52 5.69 -53.18
CA ASN A 46 23.86 6.08 -52.80
C ASN A 46 23.94 6.31 -51.28
N THR A 47 24.47 5.32 -50.55
CA THR A 47 24.60 5.37 -49.09
C THR A 47 25.48 6.54 -48.63
N ALA A 48 26.54 6.89 -49.36
CA ALA A 48 27.43 7.99 -48.98
C ALA A 48 26.72 9.36 -48.99
N LYS A 49 25.82 9.60 -49.95
CA LYS A 49 25.01 10.83 -49.99
C LYS A 49 23.99 10.88 -48.85
N ALA A 50 23.38 9.75 -48.48
CA ALA A 50 22.54 9.68 -47.30
C ALA A 50 23.33 9.97 -46.01
N THR A 51 24.51 9.37 -45.85
CA THR A 51 25.41 9.65 -44.72
C THR A 51 25.83 11.13 -44.68
N ALA A 52 26.05 11.78 -45.82
CA ALA A 52 26.33 13.22 -45.88
C ALA A 52 25.19 14.06 -45.27
N VAL A 53 23.92 13.70 -45.50
CA VAL A 53 22.77 14.35 -44.83
C VAL A 53 22.82 14.11 -43.33
N LEU A 54 23.01 12.85 -42.90
CA LEU A 54 23.06 12.50 -41.46
C LEU A 54 24.18 13.23 -40.70
N ILE A 55 25.33 13.46 -41.34
CA ILE A 55 26.43 14.27 -40.79
C ILE A 55 25.98 15.71 -40.48
N THR A 56 25.09 16.28 -41.30
CA THR A 56 24.52 17.62 -41.01
C THR A 56 23.49 17.62 -39.88
N TRP A 57 22.87 16.48 -39.60
CA TRP A 57 21.88 16.33 -38.53
C TRP A 57 22.54 16.09 -37.17
N ALA A 58 23.63 15.32 -37.13
CA ALA A 58 24.39 15.01 -35.91
C ALA A 58 24.73 16.22 -35.00
N PRO A 59 25.19 17.39 -35.50
CA PRO A 59 25.45 18.56 -34.65
C PRO A 59 24.18 19.20 -34.04
N ARG A 60 22.99 18.82 -34.51
CA ARG A 60 21.72 19.45 -34.17
C ARG A 60 20.84 18.64 -33.21
N ILE A 61 21.30 17.45 -32.80
CA ILE A 61 20.55 16.48 -31.97
C ILE A 61 19.91 17.13 -30.73
N ILE A 62 20.67 17.98 -30.02
CA ILE A 62 20.21 18.66 -28.80
C ILE A 62 19.86 20.13 -29.04
N SER A 63 19.68 20.56 -30.28
CA SER A 63 19.32 21.95 -30.61
C SER A 63 17.97 22.06 -31.28
N ASP A 64 17.92 21.79 -32.58
CA ASP A 64 16.82 22.17 -33.46
C ASP A 64 16.53 21.08 -34.50
N LEU A 65 17.03 19.86 -34.29
CA LEU A 65 16.70 18.72 -35.13
C LEU A 65 15.28 18.24 -34.81
N PRO A 66 14.34 18.26 -35.78
CA PRO A 66 12.99 17.76 -35.58
C PRO A 66 12.96 16.29 -35.18
N LEU A 67 12.00 15.91 -34.34
CA LEU A 67 11.89 14.55 -33.79
C LEU A 67 11.93 13.44 -34.85
N PRO A 68 11.21 13.50 -35.99
CA PRO A 68 11.27 12.44 -37.01
C PRO A 68 12.69 12.23 -37.57
N CYS A 69 13.45 13.32 -37.75
CA CYS A 69 14.82 13.25 -38.23
C CYS A 69 15.75 12.65 -37.16
N LEU A 70 15.51 12.94 -35.88
CA LEU A 70 16.27 12.37 -34.76
C LEU A 70 15.99 10.87 -34.58
N GLU A 71 14.73 10.44 -34.70
CA GLU A 71 14.33 9.03 -34.68
C GLU A 71 15.03 8.26 -35.81
N MET A 72 14.94 8.76 -37.05
CA MET A 72 15.65 8.15 -38.18
C MET A 72 17.17 8.15 -37.98
N LEU A 73 17.75 9.24 -37.47
CA LEU A 73 19.19 9.31 -37.20
C LEU A 73 19.61 8.21 -36.23
N THR A 74 18.93 8.09 -35.08
CA THR A 74 19.27 7.09 -34.06
C THR A 74 19.03 5.65 -34.49
N GLU A 75 18.03 5.38 -35.33
CA GLU A 75 17.80 4.06 -35.92
C GLU A 75 18.96 3.64 -36.83
N LEU A 76 19.47 4.57 -37.64
CA LEU A 76 20.50 4.30 -38.64
C LEU A 76 21.91 4.34 -38.05
N LEU A 77 22.15 5.16 -37.03
CA LEU A 77 23.46 5.45 -36.46
C LEU A 77 24.32 4.21 -36.14
N PRO A 78 23.79 3.09 -35.59
CA PRO A 78 24.60 1.91 -35.29
C PRO A 78 25.27 1.29 -36.52
N LYS A 79 24.66 1.45 -37.70
CA LYS A 79 25.13 0.90 -38.99
C LYS A 79 26.05 1.86 -39.75
N GLU A 80 26.20 3.09 -39.28
CA GLU A 80 27.07 4.10 -39.89
C GLU A 80 28.54 3.93 -39.47
N ASP A 81 29.41 4.70 -40.11
CA ASP A 81 30.83 4.73 -39.78
C ASP A 81 31.13 5.36 -38.40
N ASP A 82 32.36 5.16 -37.92
CA ASP A 82 32.79 5.66 -36.62
C ASP A 82 32.86 7.19 -36.57
N SER A 83 33.00 7.86 -37.71
CA SER A 83 33.05 9.32 -37.80
C SER A 83 31.69 9.93 -37.45
N LEU A 84 30.60 9.44 -38.06
CA LEU A 84 29.25 9.90 -37.77
C LEU A 84 28.81 9.52 -36.35
N LYS A 85 29.14 8.30 -35.89
CA LYS A 85 28.90 7.88 -34.50
C LYS A 85 29.59 8.82 -33.51
N ALA A 86 30.86 9.16 -33.76
CA ALA A 86 31.62 10.08 -32.93
C ALA A 86 31.04 11.50 -32.97
N ALA A 87 30.66 12.01 -34.15
CA ALA A 87 30.05 13.34 -34.28
C ALA A 87 28.75 13.46 -33.48
N ALA A 88 27.84 12.51 -33.63
CA ALA A 88 26.58 12.47 -32.87
C ALA A 88 26.83 12.37 -31.36
N THR A 89 27.75 11.50 -30.95
CA THR A 89 28.09 11.28 -29.53
C THR A 89 28.77 12.49 -28.91
N ASN A 90 29.63 13.18 -29.65
CA ASN A 90 30.28 14.42 -29.19
C ASN A 90 29.24 15.51 -28.94
N THR A 91 28.27 15.69 -29.85
CA THR A 91 27.18 16.64 -29.68
C THR A 91 26.39 16.38 -28.40
N VAL A 92 25.91 15.15 -28.19
CA VAL A 92 25.16 14.84 -26.96
C VAL A 92 26.01 14.89 -25.71
N THR A 93 27.32 14.64 -25.80
CA THR A 93 28.24 14.79 -24.66
C THR A 93 28.36 16.25 -24.22
N THR A 94 28.18 17.22 -25.12
CA THR A 94 28.23 18.64 -24.72
C THR A 94 27.15 19.03 -23.71
N ILE A 95 26.02 18.32 -23.66
CA ILE A 95 24.95 18.59 -22.70
C ILE A 95 25.41 18.35 -21.26
N LEU A 96 26.34 17.42 -21.05
CA LEU A 96 26.78 16.99 -19.72
C LEU A 96 27.51 18.11 -18.97
N SER A 97 28.13 19.04 -19.72
CA SER A 97 28.87 20.18 -19.18
C SER A 97 28.02 21.45 -19.03
N LYS A 98 26.74 21.44 -19.44
CA LYS A 98 25.87 22.62 -19.34
C LYS A 98 25.31 22.77 -17.93
N ASP A 99 25.27 24.00 -17.43
CA ASP A 99 24.69 24.29 -16.11
C ASP A 99 23.17 24.45 -16.18
N THR A 100 22.66 24.93 -17.32
CA THR A 100 21.23 25.05 -17.62
C THR A 100 20.88 24.23 -18.86
N ILE A 101 19.89 23.35 -18.71
CA ILE A 101 19.33 22.53 -19.77
C ILE A 101 17.87 22.98 -19.97
N ASN A 102 17.57 23.49 -21.16
CA ASN A 102 16.20 23.83 -21.53
C ASN A 102 15.44 22.59 -22.02
N ASP A 103 14.11 22.70 -22.11
CA ASP A 103 13.24 21.57 -22.44
C ASP A 103 13.59 20.95 -23.80
N SER A 104 13.86 21.77 -24.82
CA SER A 104 14.25 21.29 -26.15
C SER A 104 15.56 20.48 -26.14
N MET A 105 16.56 20.91 -25.38
CA MET A 105 17.80 20.15 -25.18
C MET A 105 17.55 18.83 -24.45
N ALA A 106 16.72 18.85 -23.41
CA ALA A 106 16.36 17.68 -22.63
C ALA A 106 15.58 16.66 -23.48
N ASP A 107 14.62 17.13 -24.28
CA ASP A 107 13.81 16.31 -25.17
C ASP A 107 14.67 15.69 -26.28
N GLY A 108 15.54 16.48 -26.92
CA GLY A 108 16.49 15.96 -27.92
C GLY A 108 17.45 14.94 -27.33
N TYR A 109 17.96 15.18 -26.11
CA TYR A 109 18.80 14.22 -25.41
C TYR A 109 18.05 12.93 -25.07
N SER A 110 16.83 13.06 -24.53
CA SER A 110 15.98 11.94 -24.17
C SER A 110 15.67 11.08 -25.40
N ALA A 111 15.19 11.71 -26.48
CA ALA A 111 14.89 11.05 -27.75
C ALA A 111 16.13 10.36 -28.35
N PHE A 112 17.30 11.00 -28.29
CA PHE A 112 18.55 10.37 -28.70
C PHE A 112 18.84 9.10 -27.91
N VAL A 113 18.77 9.18 -26.58
CA VAL A 113 19.12 8.06 -25.70
C VAL A 113 18.15 6.89 -25.88
N THR A 114 16.85 7.20 -26.00
CA THR A 114 15.80 6.18 -26.16
C THR A 114 15.71 5.61 -27.57
N GLY A 115 16.08 6.39 -28.59
CA GLY A 115 16.04 5.96 -29.99
C GLY A 115 17.16 4.99 -30.35
N LEU A 116 18.29 5.05 -29.65
CA LEU A 116 19.39 4.12 -29.86
C LEU A 116 19.02 2.69 -29.42
N PRO A 117 19.26 1.66 -30.26
CA PRO A 117 19.07 0.27 -29.86
C PRO A 117 19.92 -0.09 -28.64
N ALA A 118 19.34 -0.82 -27.68
CA ALA A 118 19.99 -1.21 -26.42
C ALA A 118 21.38 -1.86 -26.63
N SER A 119 21.52 -2.71 -27.65
CA SER A 119 22.79 -3.37 -27.99
C SER A 119 23.93 -2.40 -28.37
N SER A 120 23.60 -1.17 -28.77
CA SER A 120 24.59 -0.14 -29.16
C SER A 120 25.32 0.44 -27.95
N TRP A 121 24.65 0.50 -26.79
CA TRP A 121 25.20 1.12 -25.58
C TRP A 121 26.39 0.38 -24.98
N GLY A 122 26.58 -0.90 -25.33
CA GLY A 122 27.76 -1.67 -24.94
C GLY A 122 29.02 -1.35 -25.76
N ASN A 123 28.90 -0.56 -26.84
CA ASN A 123 29.97 -0.31 -27.80
C ASN A 123 30.46 1.14 -27.76
N ALA A 124 31.70 1.37 -28.18
CA ALA A 124 32.19 2.72 -28.45
C ALA A 124 31.43 3.32 -29.64
N PRO A 125 31.17 4.65 -29.66
CA PRO A 125 31.50 5.63 -28.63
C PRO A 125 30.42 5.78 -27.53
N PHE A 126 29.25 5.17 -27.68
CA PHE A 126 28.09 5.36 -26.78
C PHE A 126 28.36 4.92 -25.34
N LYS A 127 29.12 3.84 -25.14
CA LYS A 127 29.55 3.39 -23.81
C LYS A 127 30.34 4.46 -23.06
N ALA A 128 31.25 5.16 -23.74
CA ALA A 128 32.04 6.22 -23.14
C ALA A 128 31.18 7.43 -22.75
N HIS A 129 30.16 7.77 -23.56
CA HIS A 129 29.18 8.79 -23.19
C HIS A 129 28.38 8.39 -21.94
N LEU A 130 27.88 7.15 -21.88
CA LEU A 130 27.12 6.65 -20.73
C LEU A 130 27.94 6.71 -19.44
N ASP A 131 29.19 6.26 -19.47
CA ASP A 131 30.10 6.31 -18.31
C ASP A 131 30.39 7.75 -17.87
N ASN A 132 30.53 8.68 -18.82
CA ASN A 132 30.71 10.10 -18.54
C ASN A 132 29.43 10.74 -17.95
N ALA A 133 28.26 10.40 -18.47
CA ALA A 133 26.98 10.87 -17.95
C ALA A 133 26.77 10.43 -16.50
N LEU A 134 27.08 9.17 -16.18
CA LEU A 134 27.01 8.64 -14.81
C LEU A 134 27.94 9.38 -13.85
N SER A 135 29.18 9.63 -14.28
CA SER A 135 30.15 10.38 -13.50
C SER A 135 29.68 11.82 -13.23
N ASN A 136 29.08 12.48 -14.22
CA ASN A 136 28.55 13.84 -14.05
C ASN A 136 27.30 13.88 -13.17
N LEU A 137 26.37 12.94 -13.33
CA LEU A 137 25.20 12.80 -12.46
C LEU A 137 25.62 12.71 -11.00
N ALA A 138 26.60 11.85 -10.69
CA ALA A 138 27.12 11.68 -9.34
C ALA A 138 27.78 12.93 -8.74
N ASN A 139 28.30 13.85 -9.58
CA ASN A 139 28.91 15.11 -9.13
C ASN A 139 27.92 16.28 -9.09
N ARG A 140 26.71 16.10 -9.63
CA ARG A 140 25.68 17.13 -9.79
C ARG A 140 24.37 16.76 -9.10
N ALA A 141 24.44 15.96 -8.03
CA ALA A 141 23.29 15.49 -7.26
C ALA A 141 22.43 16.61 -6.63
N SER A 142 22.97 17.82 -6.52
CA SER A 142 22.26 19.02 -6.04
C SER A 142 21.58 19.83 -7.15
N ASN A 143 21.78 19.53 -8.43
CA ASN A 143 21.22 20.29 -9.55
C ASN A 143 19.94 19.62 -10.08
N GLU A 144 18.78 20.12 -9.65
CA GLU A 144 17.48 19.57 -10.01
C GLU A 144 17.22 19.54 -11.53
N ASN A 145 17.50 20.65 -12.23
CA ASN A 145 17.29 20.77 -13.67
C ASN A 145 18.13 19.74 -14.44
N TYR A 146 19.38 19.57 -14.03
CA TYR A 146 20.28 18.58 -14.62
C TYR A 146 19.78 17.14 -14.38
N LEU A 147 19.42 16.80 -13.13
CA LEU A 147 18.92 15.46 -12.81
C LEU A 147 17.63 15.14 -13.56
N LYS A 148 16.69 16.09 -13.66
CA LYS A 148 15.43 15.92 -14.41
C LYS A 148 15.67 15.68 -15.90
N ALA A 149 16.65 16.35 -16.51
CA ALA A 149 16.93 16.20 -17.93
C ALA A 149 17.73 14.93 -18.25
N ILE A 150 18.71 14.57 -17.43
CA ILE A 150 19.71 13.55 -17.78
C ILE A 150 19.40 12.18 -17.17
N PHE A 151 18.94 12.11 -15.91
CA PHE A 151 18.80 10.82 -15.23
C PHE A 151 17.70 9.92 -15.83
N PRO A 152 16.47 10.40 -16.14
CA PRO A 152 15.42 9.54 -16.68
C PRO A 152 15.80 8.76 -17.96
N PRO A 153 16.42 9.38 -18.99
CA PRO A 153 16.88 8.63 -20.15
C PRO A 153 18.07 7.70 -19.82
N ILE A 154 19.05 8.16 -19.04
CA ILE A 154 20.21 7.33 -18.66
C ILE A 154 19.80 6.10 -17.85
N ALA A 155 18.82 6.24 -16.96
CA ALA A 155 18.31 5.15 -16.13
C ALA A 155 17.89 3.94 -17.00
N LYS A 156 17.33 4.16 -18.19
CA LYS A 156 16.89 3.10 -19.12
C LYS A 156 18.04 2.26 -19.69
N VAL A 157 19.28 2.77 -19.66
CA VAL A 157 20.44 2.15 -20.32
C VAL A 157 21.57 1.81 -19.35
N LEU A 158 21.36 1.94 -18.04
CA LEU A 158 22.36 1.68 -16.99
C LEU A 158 23.04 0.31 -17.10
N ALA A 159 22.30 -0.71 -17.52
CA ALA A 159 22.81 -2.08 -17.64
C ALA A 159 23.99 -2.22 -18.63
N HIS A 160 24.20 -1.23 -19.49
CA HIS A 160 25.28 -1.24 -20.50
C HIS A 160 26.55 -0.48 -20.07
N ALA A 161 26.50 0.24 -18.96
CA ALA A 161 27.62 1.00 -18.42
C ALA A 161 28.80 0.08 -18.04
N THR A 162 29.98 0.65 -17.88
CA THR A 162 31.10 -0.08 -17.29
C THR A 162 30.79 -0.39 -15.82
N PRO A 163 30.85 -1.66 -15.38
CA PRO A 163 30.43 -2.04 -14.03
C PRO A 163 31.06 -1.22 -12.91
N THR A 164 32.37 -0.96 -12.99
CA THR A 164 33.08 -0.17 -11.97
C THR A 164 32.57 1.27 -11.91
N THR A 165 32.37 1.90 -13.08
CA THR A 165 31.82 3.26 -13.18
C THR A 165 30.39 3.31 -12.65
N LEU A 166 29.54 2.37 -13.09
CA LEU A 166 28.15 2.26 -12.67
C LEU A 166 28.05 2.17 -11.14
N GLY A 167 28.81 1.23 -10.56
CA GLY A 167 28.80 0.99 -9.13
C GLY A 167 29.24 2.22 -8.32
N SER A 168 30.38 2.82 -8.66
CA SER A 168 30.87 4.02 -7.98
C SER A 168 29.93 5.22 -8.13
N SER A 169 29.41 5.46 -9.34
CA SER A 169 28.56 6.61 -9.62
C SER A 169 27.18 6.47 -8.99
N LEU A 170 26.57 5.28 -9.00
CA LEU A 170 25.29 5.05 -8.32
C LEU A 170 25.42 5.23 -6.81
N GLN A 171 26.45 4.64 -6.19
CA GLN A 171 26.69 4.77 -4.76
C GLN A 171 26.83 6.24 -4.37
N GLN A 172 27.69 6.99 -5.07
CA GLN A 172 27.92 8.40 -4.81
C GLN A 172 26.67 9.25 -5.04
N LEU A 173 25.97 9.04 -6.17
CA LEU A 173 24.78 9.81 -6.53
C LEU A 173 23.70 9.73 -5.46
N PHE A 174 23.35 8.52 -5.01
CA PHE A 174 22.29 8.34 -4.03
C PHE A 174 22.70 8.82 -2.63
N GLN A 175 23.96 8.63 -2.23
CA GLN A 175 24.47 9.17 -0.96
C GLN A 175 24.42 10.70 -0.91
N GLN A 176 24.78 11.37 -2.01
CA GLN A 176 24.74 12.83 -2.07
C GLN A 176 23.31 13.38 -2.20
N ALA A 177 22.48 12.74 -3.03
CA ALA A 177 21.11 13.17 -3.28
C ALA A 177 20.22 13.07 -2.04
N ARG A 178 20.57 12.25 -1.05
CA ARG A 178 19.86 12.16 0.24
C ARG A 178 19.71 13.51 0.95
N ASN A 179 20.64 14.45 0.74
CA ASN A 179 20.55 15.80 1.30
C ASN A 179 19.49 16.69 0.60
N TYR A 180 18.91 16.21 -0.49
CA TYR A 180 17.92 16.90 -1.33
C TYR A 180 16.72 15.97 -1.56
N PRO A 181 15.72 15.96 -0.65
CA PRO A 181 14.70 14.91 -0.61
C PRO A 181 13.89 14.76 -1.91
N GLY A 182 13.57 15.88 -2.58
CA GLY A 182 12.88 15.85 -3.87
C GLY A 182 13.73 15.24 -5.00
N HIS A 183 15.04 15.46 -4.99
CA HIS A 183 15.94 14.84 -5.96
C HIS A 183 16.05 13.34 -5.67
N TYR A 184 16.21 12.98 -4.40
CA TYR A 184 16.29 11.60 -3.96
C TYR A 184 15.04 10.81 -4.38
N ALA A 185 13.84 11.36 -4.16
CA ALA A 185 12.58 10.78 -4.61
C ALA A 185 12.53 10.59 -6.14
N LEU A 186 12.90 11.63 -6.91
CA LEU A 186 12.98 11.54 -8.37
C LEU A 186 13.92 10.41 -8.84
N LEU A 187 15.11 10.31 -8.25
CA LEU A 187 16.08 9.28 -8.61
C LEU A 187 15.55 7.88 -8.29
N HIS A 188 14.98 7.68 -7.09
CA HIS A 188 14.37 6.42 -6.70
C HIS A 188 13.24 6.00 -7.65
N ARG A 189 12.34 6.92 -8.00
CA ARG A 189 11.26 6.67 -8.96
C ARG A 189 11.78 6.15 -10.31
N GLN A 190 12.89 6.71 -10.79
CA GLN A 190 13.48 6.29 -12.08
C GLN A 190 14.26 4.97 -11.99
N MET A 191 14.58 4.49 -10.78
CA MET A 191 15.32 3.24 -10.55
C MET A 191 14.43 2.01 -10.31
N VAL A 192 13.12 2.19 -10.19
CA VAL A 192 12.16 1.07 -10.12
C VAL A 192 12.36 0.13 -11.31
N GLY A 193 12.62 -1.14 -11.03
CA GLY A 193 12.89 -2.19 -12.02
C GLY A 193 14.33 -2.21 -12.54
N ARG A 194 15.22 -1.34 -12.07
CA ARG A 194 16.53 -1.07 -12.68
C ARG A 194 17.72 -1.16 -11.73
N TRP A 195 17.49 -1.38 -10.42
CA TRP A 195 18.57 -1.62 -9.48
C TRP A 195 19.42 -2.84 -9.87
N PRO A 196 20.75 -2.69 -9.98
CA PRO A 196 21.68 -3.79 -10.17
C PRO A 196 21.73 -4.72 -8.94
N VAL A 197 21.89 -6.01 -9.16
CA VAL A 197 22.20 -6.97 -8.07
C VAL A 197 23.65 -6.75 -7.64
N SER A 198 23.93 -6.91 -6.34
CA SER A 198 25.30 -6.80 -5.81
C SER A 198 26.26 -7.76 -6.53
N ALA A 199 27.42 -7.23 -6.93
CA ALA A 199 28.47 -8.00 -7.59
C ALA A 199 29.85 -7.38 -7.29
N PRO A 200 30.95 -8.17 -7.20
CA PRO A 200 32.29 -7.63 -6.94
C PRO A 200 32.75 -6.59 -7.98
N THR A 201 32.28 -6.71 -9.23
CA THR A 201 32.60 -5.78 -10.32
C THR A 201 31.95 -4.41 -10.18
N LEU A 202 30.97 -4.27 -9.26
CA LEU A 202 30.27 -3.02 -8.96
C LEU A 202 30.82 -2.32 -7.72
N ALA A 203 31.86 -2.84 -7.05
CA ALA A 203 32.43 -2.20 -5.87
C ALA A 203 32.78 -0.72 -6.17
N PRO A 204 32.40 0.25 -5.29
CA PRO A 204 31.94 0.11 -3.90
C PRO A 204 30.41 0.04 -3.71
N TYR A 205 29.62 -0.24 -4.74
CA TYR A 205 28.15 -0.31 -4.67
C TYR A 205 27.65 -1.35 -3.65
N ASP A 206 26.78 -0.92 -2.74
CA ASP A 206 26.07 -1.80 -1.81
C ASP A 206 24.56 -1.51 -1.82
N PRO A 207 23.73 -2.35 -2.45
CA PRO A 207 22.29 -2.16 -2.48
C PRO A 207 21.64 -2.26 -1.10
N SER A 208 22.23 -3.00 -0.15
CA SER A 208 21.68 -3.14 1.20
C SER A 208 21.84 -1.84 1.99
N VAL A 209 22.98 -1.15 1.85
CA VAL A 209 23.20 0.16 2.47
C VAL A 209 22.25 1.20 1.88
N LEU A 210 22.14 1.27 0.55
CA LEU A 210 21.23 2.22 -0.11
C LEU A 210 19.77 1.97 0.27
N PHE A 211 19.37 0.70 0.42
CA PHE A 211 18.03 0.34 0.90
C PHE A 211 17.77 0.87 2.31
N GLU A 212 18.71 0.65 3.25
CA GLU A 212 18.55 1.11 4.64
C GLU A 212 18.45 2.63 4.74
N GLU A 213 19.29 3.34 3.96
CA GLU A 213 19.27 4.80 3.86
C GLU A 213 17.95 5.32 3.26
N ALA A 214 17.44 4.64 2.23
CA ALA A 214 16.18 4.97 1.59
C ALA A 214 14.98 4.76 2.52
N CYS A 215 14.95 3.66 3.27
CA CYS A 215 13.94 3.43 4.30
C CYS A 215 14.03 4.47 5.42
N ALA A 216 15.24 4.80 5.91
CA ALA A 216 15.43 5.85 6.92
C ALA A 216 14.95 7.22 6.43
N THR A 217 15.20 7.55 5.17
CA THR A 217 14.73 8.79 4.54
C THR A 217 13.20 8.79 4.40
N SER A 218 12.61 7.67 3.96
CA SER A 218 11.15 7.51 3.87
C SER A 218 10.47 7.68 5.23
N ILE A 219 11.07 7.14 6.29
CA ILE A 219 10.52 7.27 7.65
C ILE A 219 10.61 8.71 8.18
N SER A 220 11.72 9.40 7.94
CA SER A 220 11.95 10.75 8.46
C SER A 220 11.32 11.87 7.63
N GLN A 221 11.06 11.62 6.35
CA GLN A 221 10.63 12.65 5.38
C GLN A 221 9.45 12.19 4.51
N ALA A 222 8.58 11.32 5.04
CA ALA A 222 7.45 10.72 4.33
C ALA A 222 6.59 11.71 3.52
N ALA A 223 6.32 12.90 4.06
CA ALA A 223 5.53 13.94 3.37
C ALA A 223 6.19 14.46 2.08
N THR A 224 7.53 14.49 2.04
CA THR A 224 8.29 15.04 0.92
C THR A 224 8.59 14.00 -0.13
N VAL A 225 9.04 12.81 0.31
CA VAL A 225 9.45 11.75 -0.63
C VAL A 225 8.30 10.85 -1.07
N LYS A 226 7.17 10.88 -0.35
CA LYS A 226 5.93 10.15 -0.66
C LYS A 226 6.19 8.66 -0.93
N ASP A 227 5.51 8.09 -1.92
CA ASP A 227 5.62 6.70 -2.34
C ASP A 227 6.80 6.45 -3.30
N ASP A 228 7.42 7.47 -3.88
CA ASP A 228 8.49 7.30 -4.88
C ASP A 228 9.67 6.46 -4.33
N VAL A 229 10.14 6.78 -3.12
CA VAL A 229 11.22 6.04 -2.47
C VAL A 229 10.74 4.66 -2.04
N LEU A 230 9.53 4.55 -1.49
CA LEU A 230 8.96 3.30 -1.01
C LEU A 230 8.70 2.29 -2.14
N ALA A 231 8.26 2.76 -3.30
CA ALA A 231 8.11 1.99 -4.54
C ALA A 231 9.46 1.43 -5.01
N SER A 232 10.51 2.26 -4.97
CA SER A 232 11.85 1.84 -5.32
C SER A 232 12.42 0.79 -4.39
N VAL A 233 12.32 0.97 -3.06
CA VAL A 233 12.87 -0.03 -2.12
C VAL A 233 12.04 -1.31 -2.09
N SER A 234 10.72 -1.20 -2.34
CA SER A 234 9.87 -2.37 -2.57
C SER A 234 10.37 -3.18 -3.76
N ASP A 235 10.61 -2.53 -4.90
CA ASP A 235 11.17 -3.18 -6.10
C ASP A 235 12.52 -3.88 -5.82
N MET A 236 13.41 -3.24 -5.04
CA MET A 236 14.68 -3.87 -4.63
C MET A 236 14.43 -5.15 -3.82
N PHE A 237 13.47 -5.12 -2.89
CA PHE A 237 13.11 -6.28 -2.07
C PHE A 237 12.46 -7.39 -2.92
N ASP A 238 11.45 -7.05 -3.72
CA ASP A 238 10.67 -8.00 -4.52
C ASP A 238 11.51 -8.71 -5.59
N ARG A 239 12.47 -8.02 -6.20
CA ARG A 239 13.39 -8.60 -7.20
C ARG A 239 14.59 -9.32 -6.59
N GLY A 240 14.69 -9.39 -5.25
CA GLY A 240 15.80 -10.03 -4.56
C GLY A 240 17.14 -9.31 -4.70
N VAL A 241 17.12 -7.98 -4.95
CA VAL A 241 18.33 -7.14 -4.93
C VAL A 241 18.87 -6.99 -3.50
N VAL A 242 17.98 -7.06 -2.51
CA VAL A 242 18.31 -7.10 -1.08
C VAL A 242 17.74 -8.35 -0.41
N GLY A 243 18.27 -8.68 0.78
CA GLY A 243 17.88 -9.86 1.55
C GLY A 243 16.47 -9.80 2.16
N GLN A 244 15.91 -10.96 2.49
CA GLN A 244 14.58 -11.09 3.09
C GLN A 244 14.50 -10.53 4.53
N ASP A 245 15.65 -10.40 5.21
CA ASP A 245 15.79 -9.76 6.52
C ASP A 245 15.35 -8.29 6.52
N LYS A 246 15.29 -7.67 5.33
CA LYS A 246 14.89 -6.27 5.14
C LYS A 246 13.38 -6.02 5.19
N ARG A 247 12.56 -7.07 5.23
CA ARG A 247 11.09 -6.95 5.20
C ARG A 247 10.53 -6.07 6.33
N ALA A 248 11.04 -6.24 7.55
CA ALA A 248 10.56 -5.48 8.71
C ALA A 248 10.78 -3.97 8.53
N ARG A 249 11.92 -3.59 7.95
CA ARG A 249 12.27 -2.19 7.67
C ARG A 249 11.37 -1.57 6.60
N LEU A 250 10.96 -2.36 5.61
CA LEU A 250 10.02 -1.94 4.57
C LEU A 250 8.63 -1.67 5.15
N ILE A 251 8.15 -2.55 6.03
CA ILE A 251 6.87 -2.39 6.73
C ILE A 251 6.90 -1.13 7.61
N GLU A 252 8.00 -0.90 8.33
CA GLU A 252 8.17 0.31 9.13
C GLU A 252 8.07 1.59 8.28
N ALA A 253 8.72 1.61 7.11
CA ALA A 253 8.62 2.73 6.17
C ALA A 253 7.20 2.92 5.61
N ALA A 254 6.49 1.84 5.29
CA ALA A 254 5.09 1.90 4.87
C ALA A 254 4.18 2.45 5.98
N CYS A 255 4.36 2.00 7.23
CA CYS A 255 3.64 2.53 8.39
C CYS A 255 3.97 4.01 8.65
N ALA A 256 5.19 4.46 8.36
CA ALA A 256 5.55 5.87 8.47
C ALA A 256 4.86 6.72 7.39
N LEU A 257 4.80 6.24 6.14
CA LEU A 257 4.05 6.90 5.07
C LEU A 257 2.55 6.94 5.39
N TRP A 258 2.00 5.86 5.96
CA TRP A 258 0.59 5.79 6.34
C TRP A 258 0.19 6.93 7.27
N LYS A 259 1.07 7.32 8.19
CA LYS A 259 0.80 8.40 9.15
C LYS A 259 0.61 9.78 8.51
N VAL A 260 1.04 9.95 7.27
CA VAL A 260 1.00 11.22 6.55
C VAL A 260 0.04 11.15 5.36
N GLU A 261 0.12 10.08 4.58
CA GLU A 261 -0.62 9.86 3.34
C GLU A 261 -1.13 8.40 3.27
N PRO A 262 -2.21 8.04 4.01
CA PRO A 262 -2.73 6.67 4.07
C PRO A 262 -2.99 6.04 2.70
N ARG A 263 -3.50 6.81 1.74
CA ARG A 263 -3.83 6.31 0.39
C ARG A 263 -2.59 5.89 -0.39
N LEU A 264 -1.49 6.62 -0.25
CA LEU A 264 -0.22 6.28 -0.90
C LEU A 264 0.46 5.09 -0.21
N ALA A 265 0.26 4.91 1.10
CA ALA A 265 0.81 3.79 1.85
C ALA A 265 0.05 2.47 1.64
N LEU A 266 -1.26 2.53 1.35
CA LEU A 266 -2.14 1.37 1.24
C LEU A 266 -1.58 0.24 0.35
N PRO A 267 -1.12 0.48 -0.89
CA PRO A 267 -0.58 -0.59 -1.73
C PRO A 267 0.57 -1.38 -1.07
N PHE A 268 1.38 -0.71 -0.24
CA PHE A 268 2.50 -1.32 0.46
C PHE A 268 2.07 -2.12 1.69
N VAL A 269 1.11 -1.60 2.46
CA VAL A 269 0.52 -2.34 3.59
C VAL A 269 -0.15 -3.62 3.10
N CYS A 270 -0.89 -3.53 1.99
CA CYS A 270 -1.55 -4.67 1.37
C CYS A 270 -0.56 -5.69 0.79
N ARG A 271 0.55 -5.23 0.20
CA ARG A 271 1.61 -6.08 -0.34
C ARG A 271 2.43 -6.78 0.75
N TYR A 272 2.58 -6.14 1.90
CA TYR A 272 3.37 -6.64 3.03
C TYR A 272 2.54 -6.75 4.32
N PRO A 273 1.55 -7.65 4.40
CA PRO A 273 0.55 -7.66 5.48
C PRO A 273 1.06 -8.21 6.83
N GLY A 274 2.36 -8.50 6.95
CA GLY A 274 2.99 -9.06 8.15
C GLY A 274 3.29 -8.01 9.22
N LEU A 275 2.29 -7.18 9.56
CA LEU A 275 2.39 -6.12 10.56
C LEU A 275 2.36 -6.70 11.98
N SER A 276 3.08 -6.07 12.91
CA SER A 276 2.94 -6.34 14.35
C SER A 276 1.61 -5.82 14.90
N VAL A 277 1.19 -6.32 16.06
CA VAL A 277 -0.04 -5.86 16.75
C VAL A 277 -0.02 -4.35 16.95
N GLU A 278 1.12 -3.80 17.36
CA GLU A 278 1.33 -2.37 17.58
C GLU A 278 1.25 -1.58 16.28
N GLN A 279 1.75 -2.12 15.18
CA GLN A 279 1.68 -1.47 13.86
C GLN A 279 0.23 -1.43 13.35
N ILE A 280 -0.55 -2.50 13.54
CA ILE A 280 -1.96 -2.59 13.13
C ILE A 280 -2.80 -1.59 13.93
N ASP A 281 -2.65 -1.57 15.25
CA ASP A 281 -3.29 -0.60 16.13
C ASP A 281 -2.87 0.83 15.78
N ALA A 282 -1.60 1.05 15.42
CA ALA A 282 -1.11 2.38 15.07
C ALA A 282 -1.75 2.96 13.78
N LEU A 283 -2.27 2.14 12.86
CA LEU A 283 -2.86 2.62 11.61
C LEU A 283 -4.04 3.58 11.84
N VAL A 284 -4.77 3.45 12.93
CA VAL A 284 -5.90 4.34 13.24
C VAL A 284 -5.47 5.69 13.83
N SER A 285 -4.24 5.79 14.34
CA SER A 285 -3.79 6.93 15.19
C SER A 285 -3.79 8.30 14.51
N THR A 286 -3.70 8.31 13.19
CA THR A 286 -3.42 9.51 12.39
C THR A 286 -4.49 9.78 11.35
N LEU A 287 -5.56 8.96 11.35
CA LEU A 287 -6.66 9.12 10.42
C LEU A 287 -7.52 10.32 10.79
N ASN A 288 -7.88 11.09 9.78
CA ASN A 288 -8.93 12.07 9.88
C ASN A 288 -10.28 11.34 9.81
N THR A 289 -10.93 11.14 10.96
CA THR A 289 -12.22 10.45 11.07
C THR A 289 -13.38 11.22 10.43
N ASN A 290 -13.16 12.47 10.02
CA ASN A 290 -14.13 13.24 9.25
C ASN A 290 -13.99 13.03 7.73
N GLU A 291 -12.97 12.30 7.27
CA GLU A 291 -12.73 12.00 5.86
C GLU A 291 -13.12 10.54 5.56
N PRO A 292 -14.27 10.29 4.90
CA PRO A 292 -14.74 8.93 4.63
C PRO A 292 -13.76 8.09 3.81
N GLU A 293 -12.98 8.74 2.95
CA GLU A 293 -11.98 8.07 2.11
C GLU A 293 -10.81 7.50 2.92
N GLN A 294 -10.43 8.16 4.02
CA GLN A 294 -9.41 7.63 4.95
C GLN A 294 -9.95 6.44 5.74
N ILE A 295 -11.23 6.46 6.12
CA ILE A 295 -11.90 5.32 6.77
C ILE A 295 -11.98 4.13 5.83
N ALA A 296 -12.35 4.36 4.56
CA ALA A 296 -12.37 3.32 3.54
C ALA A 296 -10.97 2.71 3.32
N THR A 297 -9.93 3.55 3.29
CA THR A 297 -8.53 3.13 3.20
C THR A 297 -8.12 2.24 4.38
N LEU A 298 -8.49 2.61 5.61
CA LEU A 298 -8.25 1.79 6.80
C LEU A 298 -8.95 0.43 6.71
N ASN A 299 -10.23 0.43 6.31
CA ASN A 299 -11.01 -0.79 6.18
C ASN A 299 -10.38 -1.76 5.18
N GLU A 300 -9.95 -1.26 4.02
CA GLU A 300 -9.26 -2.07 3.01
C GLU A 300 -7.95 -2.66 3.55
N ALA A 301 -7.13 -1.85 4.22
CA ALA A 301 -5.89 -2.32 4.83
C ALA A 301 -6.14 -3.41 5.87
N TRP A 302 -7.07 -3.19 6.80
CA TRP A 302 -7.38 -4.16 7.84
C TRP A 302 -8.04 -5.43 7.31
N GLN A 303 -8.84 -5.38 6.24
CA GLN A 303 -9.40 -6.57 5.59
C GLN A 303 -8.31 -7.48 5.03
N ILE A 304 -7.24 -6.90 4.47
CA ILE A 304 -6.12 -7.67 3.95
C ILE A 304 -5.26 -8.18 5.10
N VAL A 305 -4.94 -7.32 6.07
CA VAL A 305 -4.10 -7.70 7.22
C VAL A 305 -4.77 -8.79 8.07
N SER A 306 -6.07 -8.69 8.35
CA SER A 306 -6.80 -9.65 9.18
C SER A 306 -6.68 -11.07 8.63
N ARG A 307 -6.73 -11.24 7.31
CA ARG A 307 -6.59 -12.53 6.62
C ARG A 307 -5.19 -13.15 6.71
N HIS A 308 -4.16 -12.35 6.97
CA HIS A 308 -2.76 -12.81 6.98
C HIS A 308 -2.18 -13.00 8.38
N ILE A 309 -2.87 -12.54 9.42
CA ILE A 309 -2.45 -12.73 10.81
C ILE A 309 -3.21 -13.89 11.48
N ALA A 310 -2.55 -14.54 12.45
CA ALA A 310 -3.15 -15.62 13.22
C ALA A 310 -4.23 -15.13 14.20
N ASP A 311 -5.11 -16.03 14.65
CA ASP A 311 -6.22 -15.68 15.55
C ASP A 311 -5.76 -15.05 16.88
N ASP A 312 -4.65 -15.53 17.45
CA ASP A 312 -4.06 -14.91 18.66
C ASP A 312 -3.64 -13.45 18.42
N ALA A 313 -3.12 -13.14 17.23
CA ALA A 313 -2.78 -11.78 16.85
C ALA A 313 -4.04 -10.93 16.62
N ARG A 314 -5.10 -11.49 16.01
CA ARG A 314 -6.39 -10.79 15.86
C ARG A 314 -7.00 -10.44 17.21
N ARG A 315 -6.94 -11.37 18.17
CA ARG A 315 -7.34 -11.17 19.56
C ARG A 315 -6.51 -10.06 20.21
N ALA A 316 -5.18 -10.11 20.08
CA ALA A 316 -4.28 -9.11 20.64
C ALA A 316 -4.53 -7.70 20.07
N VAL A 317 -4.78 -7.58 18.76
CA VAL A 317 -5.16 -6.30 18.12
C VAL A 317 -6.47 -5.78 18.70
N THR A 318 -7.48 -6.64 18.84
CA THR A 318 -8.78 -6.24 19.41
C THR A 318 -8.61 -5.71 20.84
N VAL A 319 -7.79 -6.38 21.66
CA VAL A 319 -7.46 -5.93 23.03
C VAL A 319 -6.68 -4.61 23.01
N ALA A 320 -5.75 -4.41 22.07
CA ALA A 320 -5.03 -3.15 21.91
C ALA A 320 -5.99 -1.99 21.59
N LEU A 321 -6.93 -2.19 20.66
CA LEU A 321 -7.96 -1.21 20.31
C LEU A 321 -8.90 -0.90 21.49
N LEU A 322 -9.24 -1.89 22.31
CA LEU A 322 -10.01 -1.67 23.53
C LEU A 322 -9.25 -0.80 24.53
N ARG A 323 -7.95 -1.04 24.73
CA ARG A 323 -7.09 -0.24 25.61
C ARG A 323 -6.89 1.19 25.11
N ARG A 324 -6.89 1.40 23.80
CA ARG A 324 -6.79 2.73 23.17
C ARG A 324 -7.93 3.67 23.58
N GLY A 325 -9.12 3.11 23.83
CA GLY A 325 -10.33 3.89 24.02
C GLY A 325 -11.12 4.05 22.72
N ALA A 326 -12.33 4.59 22.83
CA ALA A 326 -13.25 4.70 21.70
C ALA A 326 -12.89 5.91 20.82
N ILE A 327 -12.78 5.68 19.51
CA ILE A 327 -12.59 6.75 18.52
C ILE A 327 -13.97 7.15 17.99
N GLN A 328 -14.40 8.37 18.28
CA GLN A 328 -15.67 8.90 17.84
C GLN A 328 -15.61 9.35 16.37
N ALA A 329 -16.62 9.00 15.59
CA ALA A 329 -16.86 9.53 14.25
C ALA A 329 -18.37 9.81 14.07
N SER A 330 -18.73 10.59 13.04
CA SER A 330 -20.13 10.87 12.76
C SER A 330 -20.89 9.57 12.47
N GLY A 331 -21.84 9.22 13.35
CA GLY A 331 -22.62 7.98 13.23
C GLY A 331 -21.93 6.72 13.78
N ASP A 332 -20.73 6.81 14.35
CA ASP A 332 -20.03 5.67 14.95
C ASP A 332 -19.37 6.04 16.29
N ALA A 333 -19.86 5.42 17.36
CA ALA A 333 -19.39 5.66 18.71
C ALA A 333 -18.05 4.98 19.02
N ASP A 334 -17.56 4.08 18.16
CA ASP A 334 -16.27 3.40 18.33
C ASP A 334 -15.74 2.90 16.97
N LEU A 335 -15.36 3.86 16.12
CA LEU A 335 -14.99 3.64 14.73
C LEU A 335 -13.90 2.57 14.57
N ALA A 336 -12.85 2.65 15.38
CA ALA A 336 -11.71 1.74 15.26
C ALA A 336 -12.12 0.29 15.51
N LEU A 337 -12.86 0.04 16.59
CA LEU A 337 -13.32 -1.31 16.91
C LEU A 337 -14.36 -1.79 15.89
N ASN A 338 -15.23 -0.90 15.43
CA ASN A 338 -16.22 -1.21 14.40
C ASN A 338 -15.56 -1.65 13.09
N VAL A 339 -14.65 -0.84 12.54
CA VAL A 339 -13.95 -1.15 11.28
C VAL A 339 -13.11 -2.42 11.42
N TRP A 340 -12.42 -2.60 12.55
CA TRP A 340 -11.62 -3.82 12.79
C TRP A 340 -12.46 -5.09 12.81
N LEU A 341 -13.58 -5.11 13.54
CA LEU A 341 -14.47 -6.27 13.59
C LEU A 341 -15.12 -6.53 12.23
N SER A 342 -15.52 -5.48 11.52
CA SER A 342 -16.10 -5.60 10.17
C SER A 342 -15.09 -6.05 9.10
N SER A 343 -13.78 -5.92 9.38
CA SER A 343 -12.72 -6.38 8.49
C SER A 343 -12.43 -7.89 8.58
N GLN A 344 -13.05 -8.60 9.53
CA GLN A 344 -12.95 -10.04 9.65
C GLN A 344 -13.94 -10.74 8.71
N ASP A 345 -13.60 -11.94 8.24
CA ASP A 345 -14.46 -12.70 7.32
C ASP A 345 -15.84 -13.06 7.93
N ASP A 346 -15.93 -13.16 9.26
CA ASP A 346 -17.16 -13.44 10.01
C ASP A 346 -17.77 -12.19 10.69
N SER A 347 -17.36 -10.99 10.26
CA SER A 347 -17.74 -9.71 10.88
C SER A 347 -17.40 -9.62 12.38
N GLY A 348 -16.40 -10.38 12.84
CA GLY A 348 -15.88 -10.35 14.20
C GLY A 348 -16.65 -11.25 15.17
N ARG A 349 -17.51 -12.14 14.68
CA ARG A 349 -18.36 -13.02 15.49
C ARG A 349 -17.55 -13.88 16.45
N ALA A 350 -16.49 -14.55 15.98
CA ALA A 350 -15.62 -15.39 16.80
C ALA A 350 -14.89 -14.56 17.86
N LEU A 351 -14.30 -13.42 17.47
CA LEU A 351 -13.64 -12.50 18.40
C LEU A 351 -14.57 -12.02 19.51
N LEU A 352 -15.81 -11.64 19.17
CA LEU A 352 -16.79 -11.19 20.15
C LEU A 352 -17.23 -12.33 21.08
N ASN A 353 -17.43 -13.54 20.55
CA ASN A 353 -17.80 -14.70 21.36
C ASN A 353 -16.73 -15.03 22.41
N ASP A 354 -15.46 -14.93 22.03
CA ASP A 354 -14.34 -15.25 22.91
C ASP A 354 -14.04 -14.12 23.90
N LEU A 355 -14.06 -12.86 23.45
CA LEU A 355 -13.64 -11.72 24.27
C LEU A 355 -14.72 -11.21 25.23
N LEU A 356 -16.01 -11.43 24.93
CA LEU A 356 -17.09 -11.07 25.85
C LEU A 356 -17.10 -11.92 27.14
N VAL A 357 -16.53 -13.12 27.07
CA VAL A 357 -16.45 -14.05 28.21
C VAL A 357 -15.07 -14.06 28.87
N ASP A 358 -14.15 -13.22 28.40
CA ASP A 358 -12.78 -13.16 28.89
C ASP A 358 -12.70 -12.30 30.16
N ALA A 359 -12.50 -12.98 31.29
CA ALA A 359 -12.36 -12.34 32.60
C ALA A 359 -11.11 -11.44 32.71
N THR A 360 -10.13 -11.57 31.81
CA THR A 360 -8.91 -10.73 31.82
C THR A 360 -9.11 -9.35 31.19
N ILE A 361 -10.21 -9.14 30.46
CA ILE A 361 -10.58 -7.85 29.88
C ILE A 361 -11.35 -7.04 30.93
N ALA A 362 -11.07 -5.73 31.02
CA ALA A 362 -11.79 -4.86 31.95
C ALA A 362 -13.28 -4.78 31.60
N ASP A 363 -14.14 -4.63 32.60
CA ASP A 363 -15.58 -4.74 32.38
C ASP A 363 -16.14 -3.64 31.46
N GLU A 364 -15.62 -2.43 31.56
CA GLU A 364 -15.99 -1.31 30.69
C GLU A 364 -15.59 -1.57 29.22
N GLN A 365 -14.52 -2.34 29.01
CA GLN A 365 -14.08 -2.76 27.68
C GLN A 365 -14.98 -3.89 27.13
N ARG A 366 -15.39 -4.85 27.96
CA ARG A 366 -16.40 -5.86 27.58
C ARG A 366 -17.76 -5.23 27.29
N ALA A 367 -18.17 -4.22 28.05
CA ALA A 367 -19.38 -3.45 27.75
C ALA A 367 -19.30 -2.74 26.38
N ARG A 368 -18.10 -2.27 25.97
CA ARG A 368 -17.87 -1.76 24.60
C ARG A 368 -17.99 -2.84 23.54
N LEU A 369 -17.41 -4.03 23.76
CA LEU A 369 -17.59 -5.18 22.87
C LEU A 369 -19.07 -5.56 22.73
N TRP A 370 -19.84 -5.50 23.81
CA TRP A 370 -21.27 -5.81 23.78
C TRP A 370 -22.04 -4.86 22.87
N ARG A 371 -21.75 -3.55 22.93
CA ARG A 371 -22.36 -2.56 22.03
C ARG A 371 -22.06 -2.86 20.56
N GLN A 372 -20.85 -3.35 20.26
CA GLN A 372 -20.48 -3.81 18.91
C GLN A 372 -21.19 -5.09 18.47
N ALA A 373 -21.50 -5.99 19.41
CA ALA A 373 -22.31 -7.16 19.13
C ALA A 373 -23.76 -6.77 18.80
N ILE A 374 -24.34 -5.85 19.56
CA ILE A 374 -25.70 -5.34 19.34
C ILE A 374 -25.84 -4.61 18.00
N SER A 375 -24.85 -3.78 17.61
CA SER A 375 -24.87 -3.10 16.30
C SER A 375 -24.83 -4.07 15.12
N ARG A 376 -24.37 -5.32 15.33
CA ARG A 376 -24.30 -6.40 14.32
C ARG A 376 -25.38 -7.46 14.51
N SER A 377 -26.42 -7.16 15.28
CA SER A 377 -27.42 -8.14 15.68
C SER A 377 -28.12 -8.86 14.51
N GLU A 378 -28.42 -8.13 13.44
CA GLU A 378 -29.03 -8.71 12.23
C GLU A 378 -28.12 -9.72 11.52
N ILE A 379 -26.79 -9.51 11.59
CA ILE A 379 -25.79 -10.37 10.94
C ILE A 379 -25.55 -11.64 11.77
N PHE A 380 -25.42 -11.50 13.09
CA PHE A 380 -25.10 -12.64 13.96
C PHE A 380 -26.28 -13.58 14.19
N GLY A 381 -27.50 -13.04 14.13
CA GLY A 381 -28.74 -13.77 14.35
C GLY A 381 -28.91 -14.27 15.78
N LYS A 382 -30.08 -14.85 16.05
CA LYS A 382 -30.53 -15.24 17.39
C LYS A 382 -29.57 -16.19 18.13
N GLY A 383 -29.01 -17.19 17.44
CA GLY A 383 -28.19 -18.24 18.07
C GLY A 383 -26.92 -17.70 18.75
N PHE A 384 -26.34 -16.61 18.23
CA PHE A 384 -25.21 -15.94 18.88
C PHE A 384 -25.59 -15.37 20.25
N PHE A 385 -26.73 -14.68 20.33
CA PHE A 385 -27.19 -14.03 21.56
C PHE A 385 -27.70 -15.04 22.61
N VAL A 386 -28.33 -16.13 22.17
CA VAL A 386 -28.74 -17.24 23.05
C VAL A 386 -27.55 -17.82 23.81
N ASP A 387 -26.39 -17.95 23.16
CA ASP A 387 -25.17 -18.48 23.79
C ASP A 387 -24.39 -17.43 24.59
N VAL A 388 -24.14 -16.26 24.00
CA VAL A 388 -23.18 -15.30 24.58
C VAL A 388 -23.74 -14.53 25.77
N ILE A 389 -25.05 -14.25 25.82
CA ILE A 389 -25.66 -13.46 26.91
C ILE A 389 -25.46 -14.18 28.26
N PRO A 390 -25.90 -15.45 28.44
CA PRO A 390 -25.76 -16.13 29.72
C PRO A 390 -24.29 -16.29 30.13
N ARG A 391 -23.41 -16.54 29.18
CA ARG A 391 -21.96 -16.69 29.43
C ARG A 391 -21.32 -15.38 29.89
N SER A 392 -21.69 -14.26 29.27
CA SER A 392 -21.15 -12.94 29.60
C SER A 392 -21.58 -12.47 30.99
N LEU A 393 -22.84 -12.75 31.38
CA LEU A 393 -23.36 -12.43 32.71
C LEU A 393 -22.71 -13.26 33.83
N GLY A 394 -22.19 -14.45 33.51
CA GLY A 394 -21.46 -15.32 34.44
C GLY A 394 -20.00 -14.92 34.67
N VAL A 395 -19.47 -13.93 33.94
CA VAL A 395 -18.12 -13.42 34.15
C VAL A 395 -18.08 -12.59 35.45
N GLN A 396 -17.03 -12.77 36.25
CA GLN A 396 -16.83 -11.98 37.47
C GLN A 396 -16.61 -10.49 37.15
N ASN A 397 -17.11 -9.61 38.03
CA ASN A 397 -17.06 -8.15 37.88
C ASN A 397 -17.63 -7.70 36.52
N SER A 398 -18.91 -8.02 36.26
CA SER A 398 -19.59 -7.78 34.98
C SER A 398 -20.70 -6.72 35.06
N GLU A 399 -20.64 -5.80 36.02
CA GLU A 399 -21.68 -4.80 36.29
C GLU A 399 -21.98 -3.88 35.09
N ALA A 400 -20.96 -3.32 34.44
CA ALA A 400 -21.10 -2.48 33.25
C ALA A 400 -21.53 -3.30 32.02
N THR A 401 -21.00 -4.52 31.86
CA THR A 401 -21.39 -5.39 30.74
C THR A 401 -22.85 -5.83 30.88
N SER A 402 -23.25 -6.25 32.07
CA SER A 402 -24.63 -6.65 32.37
C SER A 402 -25.62 -5.50 32.22
N ALA A 403 -25.28 -4.29 32.70
CA ALA A 403 -26.08 -3.10 32.46
C ALA A 403 -26.26 -2.86 30.95
N ALA A 404 -25.19 -2.94 30.15
CA ALA A 404 -25.28 -2.77 28.70
C ALA A 404 -26.14 -3.87 28.02
N ILE A 405 -26.10 -5.11 28.51
CA ILE A 405 -26.96 -6.21 28.06
C ILE A 405 -28.42 -5.89 28.32
N PHE A 406 -28.76 -5.51 29.55
CA PHE A 406 -30.14 -5.23 29.93
C PHE A 406 -30.68 -3.95 29.26
N ASP A 407 -29.85 -2.92 29.07
CA ASP A 407 -30.22 -1.71 28.32
C ASP A 407 -30.53 -2.01 26.84
N SER A 408 -29.97 -3.10 26.29
CA SER A 408 -30.16 -3.53 24.90
C SER A 408 -31.31 -4.53 24.72
N GLU A 409 -32.11 -4.77 25.77
CA GLU A 409 -33.13 -5.82 25.81
C GLU A 409 -34.14 -5.74 24.66
N GLN A 410 -34.63 -4.54 24.32
CA GLN A 410 -35.60 -4.39 23.23
C GLN A 410 -35.07 -4.89 21.88
N THR A 411 -33.77 -4.72 21.63
CA THR A 411 -33.12 -5.23 20.42
C THR A 411 -33.01 -6.75 20.47
N VAL A 412 -32.65 -7.31 21.62
CA VAL A 412 -32.58 -8.76 21.84
C VAL A 412 -33.96 -9.41 21.67
N GLU A 413 -35.00 -8.87 22.28
CA GLU A 413 -36.37 -9.38 22.17
C GLU A 413 -36.92 -9.36 20.74
N LYS A 414 -36.57 -8.33 19.95
CA LYS A 414 -36.94 -8.26 18.53
C LYS A 414 -36.29 -9.36 17.70
N LEU A 415 -35.04 -9.75 18.01
CA LEU A 415 -34.37 -10.87 17.35
C LEU A 415 -35.01 -12.21 17.71
N MET A 416 -35.45 -12.35 18.97
CA MET A 416 -36.12 -13.52 19.52
C MET A 416 -37.61 -13.53 19.14
N HIS A 417 -37.93 -13.61 17.85
CA HIS A 417 -39.31 -13.58 17.37
C HIS A 417 -40.04 -14.93 17.46
N ASP A 418 -39.30 -16.05 17.51
CA ASP A 418 -39.86 -17.39 17.67
C ASP A 418 -39.78 -17.92 19.11
N GLY A 419 -40.72 -18.81 19.46
CA GLY A 419 -40.84 -19.37 20.80
C GLY A 419 -39.67 -20.27 21.21
N GLU A 420 -38.98 -20.90 20.26
CA GLU A 420 -37.83 -21.76 20.52
C GLU A 420 -36.63 -20.95 21.03
N ALA A 421 -36.25 -19.89 20.33
CA ALA A 421 -35.12 -19.06 20.76
C ALA A 421 -35.40 -18.29 22.07
N ARG A 422 -36.65 -17.86 22.29
CA ARG A 422 -37.07 -17.31 23.59
C ARG A 422 -36.91 -18.33 24.71
N TRP A 423 -37.32 -19.57 24.48
CA TRP A 423 -37.20 -20.65 25.44
C TRP A 423 -35.75 -21.04 25.70
N ASP A 424 -34.92 -21.15 24.66
CA ASP A 424 -33.51 -21.49 24.82
C ASP A 424 -32.74 -20.42 25.58
N LEU A 425 -32.93 -19.13 25.27
CA LEU A 425 -32.29 -18.05 26.03
C LEU A 425 -32.74 -18.07 27.50
N ALA A 426 -34.05 -18.18 27.76
CA ALA A 426 -34.57 -18.26 29.12
C ALA A 426 -34.02 -19.48 29.88
N ARG A 427 -33.96 -20.64 29.22
CA ARG A 427 -33.38 -21.86 29.80
C ARG A 427 -31.91 -21.69 30.13
N CYS A 428 -31.11 -21.11 29.22
CA CYS A 428 -29.69 -20.89 29.45
C CYS A 428 -29.43 -19.87 30.57
N LEU A 429 -30.22 -18.78 30.65
CA LEU A 429 -30.17 -17.82 31.75
C LEU A 429 -30.44 -18.49 33.10
N MET A 430 -31.51 -19.27 33.19
CA MET A 430 -31.90 -19.94 34.44
C MET A 430 -30.95 -21.09 34.81
N GLY A 431 -30.40 -21.81 33.83
CA GLY A 431 -29.43 -22.88 34.07
C GLY A 431 -28.12 -22.37 34.66
N ARG A 432 -27.71 -21.15 34.31
CA ARG A 432 -26.48 -20.50 34.80
C ARG A 432 -26.72 -19.49 35.93
N PHE A 433 -27.93 -19.43 36.47
CA PHE A 433 -28.33 -18.43 37.46
C PHE A 433 -27.39 -18.34 38.68
N HIS A 434 -26.84 -19.49 39.10
CA HIS A 434 -25.92 -19.58 40.22
C HIS A 434 -24.54 -18.95 39.96
N GLU A 435 -24.16 -18.77 38.69
CA GLU A 435 -22.86 -18.20 38.28
C GLU A 435 -22.87 -16.66 38.30
N PHE A 436 -24.05 -16.03 38.36
CA PHE A 436 -24.18 -14.59 38.30
C PHE A 436 -23.71 -13.94 39.60
N GLY A 437 -22.72 -13.03 39.50
CA GLY A 437 -21.96 -12.56 40.66
C GLY A 437 -22.69 -11.63 41.62
N THR A 438 -23.76 -10.96 41.19
CA THR A 438 -24.49 -9.98 42.03
C THR A 438 -26.01 -10.21 42.01
N GLU A 439 -26.68 -9.78 43.08
CA GLU A 439 -28.14 -9.84 43.18
C GLU A 439 -28.82 -9.03 42.07
N THR A 440 -28.21 -7.91 41.65
CA THR A 440 -28.69 -7.08 40.54
C THR A 440 -28.68 -7.84 39.21
N ILE A 441 -27.58 -8.55 38.90
CA ILE A 441 -27.46 -9.34 37.68
C ILE A 441 -28.45 -10.50 37.69
N LYS A 442 -28.56 -11.19 38.83
CA LYS A 442 -29.55 -12.26 39.05
C LYS A 442 -30.98 -11.76 38.86
N GLY A 443 -31.31 -10.61 39.42
CA GLY A 443 -32.62 -9.97 39.26
C GLY A 443 -32.92 -9.61 37.80
N GLY A 444 -31.96 -9.00 37.11
CA GLY A 444 -32.07 -8.67 35.69
C GLY A 444 -32.26 -9.89 34.79
N ALA A 445 -31.45 -10.94 34.99
CA ALA A 445 -31.56 -12.21 34.26
C ALA A 445 -32.91 -12.90 34.50
N SER A 446 -33.40 -12.89 35.74
CA SER A 446 -34.71 -13.45 36.10
C SER A 446 -35.85 -12.67 35.43
N ALA A 447 -35.79 -11.35 35.45
CA ALA A 447 -36.79 -10.49 34.82
C ALA A 447 -36.83 -10.69 33.30
N MET A 448 -35.65 -10.80 32.66
CA MET A 448 -35.53 -11.10 31.23
C MET A 448 -36.11 -12.49 30.90
N ALA A 449 -35.74 -13.53 31.67
CA ALA A 449 -36.27 -14.87 31.48
C ALA A 449 -37.81 -14.93 31.64
N ASN A 450 -38.36 -14.21 32.62
CA ASN A 450 -39.81 -14.09 32.81
C ASN A 450 -40.50 -13.38 31.62
N ARG A 451 -39.91 -12.33 31.06
CA ARG A 451 -40.47 -11.67 29.86
C ARG A 451 -40.48 -12.57 28.63
N LEU A 452 -39.44 -13.39 28.45
CA LEU A 452 -39.31 -14.26 27.28
C LEU A 452 -40.35 -15.40 27.26
N VAL A 453 -40.55 -16.10 28.38
CA VAL A 453 -41.42 -17.31 28.42
C VAL A 453 -42.27 -17.46 29.69
N GLY A 454 -42.33 -16.43 30.54
CA GLY A 454 -43.07 -16.47 31.80
C GLY A 454 -42.50 -17.45 32.82
N ASN A 455 -43.36 -17.92 33.73
CA ASN A 455 -43.03 -18.90 34.78
C ASN A 455 -42.46 -20.24 34.26
N VAL A 456 -42.57 -20.52 32.95
CA VAL A 456 -41.97 -21.72 32.34
C VAL A 456 -40.45 -21.70 32.45
N ALA A 457 -39.82 -20.52 32.52
CA ALA A 457 -38.37 -20.37 32.65
C ALA A 457 -37.82 -21.06 33.92
N LEU A 458 -38.59 -21.08 35.01
CA LEU A 458 -38.20 -21.70 36.29
C LEU A 458 -37.89 -23.20 36.16
N LYS A 459 -38.41 -23.88 35.12
CA LYS A 459 -38.08 -25.29 34.85
C LYS A 459 -36.63 -25.51 34.44
N GLY A 460 -35.94 -24.47 33.96
CA GLY A 460 -34.53 -24.51 33.57
C GLY A 460 -33.55 -24.27 34.72
N LEU A 461 -34.05 -23.99 35.93
CA LEU A 461 -33.24 -23.62 37.09
C LEU A 461 -32.55 -24.85 37.69
N SER A 462 -31.23 -24.75 37.95
CA SER A 462 -30.51 -25.73 38.78
C SER A 462 -30.72 -25.40 40.25
N ILE A 463 -31.36 -26.31 41.00
CA ILE A 463 -31.81 -26.06 42.39
C ILE A 463 -30.67 -26.27 43.41
N GLU A 464 -29.67 -27.09 43.06
CA GLU A 464 -28.64 -27.60 43.99
C GLU A 464 -27.67 -26.53 44.51
N SER A 465 -27.64 -25.35 43.89
CA SER A 465 -26.69 -24.26 44.18
C SER A 465 -27.38 -22.96 44.58
N LEU A 466 -28.66 -23.01 44.95
CA LEU A 466 -29.46 -21.83 45.29
C LEU A 466 -29.45 -21.54 46.79
N THR A 467 -29.44 -20.25 47.13
CA THR A 467 -29.53 -19.74 48.49
C THR A 467 -30.93 -19.18 48.78
N SER A 468 -31.24 -18.91 50.06
CA SER A 468 -32.50 -18.25 50.44
C SER A 468 -32.65 -16.86 49.81
N ASN A 469 -31.54 -16.13 49.59
CA ASN A 469 -31.56 -14.84 48.90
C ASN A 469 -31.94 -15.00 47.42
N ASP A 470 -31.50 -16.08 46.78
CA ASP A 470 -31.85 -16.38 45.38
C ASP A 470 -33.36 -16.59 45.21
N VAL A 471 -34.01 -17.25 46.18
CA VAL A 471 -35.48 -17.43 46.17
C VAL A 471 -36.21 -16.09 46.27
N ALA A 472 -35.70 -15.15 47.06
CA ALA A 472 -36.27 -13.80 47.17
C ALA A 472 -36.17 -13.04 45.84
N ILE A 473 -35.01 -13.12 45.16
CA ILE A 473 -34.79 -12.52 43.84
C ILE A 473 -35.76 -13.11 42.80
N LEU A 474 -35.87 -14.44 42.75
CA LEU A 474 -36.78 -15.12 41.83
C LEU A 474 -38.24 -14.78 42.11
N SER A 475 -38.64 -14.70 43.38
CA SER A 475 -40.00 -14.31 43.78
C SER A 475 -40.32 -12.88 43.35
N GLY A 476 -39.35 -11.97 43.44
CA GLY A 476 -39.48 -10.60 42.95
C GLY A 476 -39.69 -10.51 41.43
N ALA A 477 -39.07 -11.40 40.66
CA ALA A 477 -39.15 -11.39 39.20
C ALA A 477 -40.36 -12.13 38.63
N PHE A 478 -40.76 -13.27 39.21
CA PHE A 478 -41.81 -14.16 38.69
C PHE A 478 -43.14 -14.09 39.46
N GLY A 479 -43.16 -13.44 40.63
CA GLY A 479 -44.32 -13.44 41.52
C GLY A 479 -44.58 -14.79 42.19
N SER A 480 -45.73 -14.95 42.84
CA SER A 480 -46.09 -16.21 43.49
C SER A 480 -46.46 -17.29 42.45
N SER A 481 -45.77 -18.44 42.50
CA SER A 481 -46.05 -19.58 41.63
C SER A 481 -45.79 -20.91 42.36
N LYS A 482 -46.54 -21.95 41.98
CA LYS A 482 -46.38 -23.30 42.55
C LYS A 482 -44.95 -23.83 42.38
N GLU A 483 -44.30 -23.50 41.28
CA GLU A 483 -42.92 -23.87 40.99
C GLU A 483 -41.94 -23.18 41.96
N LEU A 484 -42.17 -21.91 42.30
CA LEU A 484 -41.38 -21.20 43.31
C LEU A 484 -41.61 -21.77 44.72
N ASP A 485 -42.85 -22.06 45.10
CA ASP A 485 -43.16 -22.71 46.38
C ASP A 485 -42.41 -24.05 46.50
N ARG A 486 -42.41 -24.84 45.41
CA ARG A 486 -41.70 -26.12 45.34
C ARG A 486 -40.17 -25.97 45.41
N ILE A 487 -39.60 -24.92 44.85
CA ILE A 487 -38.16 -24.62 44.93
C ILE A 487 -37.81 -24.19 46.36
N GLY A 488 -38.61 -23.30 46.97
CA GLY A 488 -38.45 -22.85 48.35
C GLY A 488 -38.52 -23.99 49.37
N ASP A 489 -39.49 -24.89 49.21
CA ASP A 489 -39.67 -26.08 50.06
C ASP A 489 -38.50 -27.08 49.98
N ARG A 490 -37.79 -27.14 48.83
CA ARG A 490 -36.61 -28.01 48.69
C ARG A 490 -35.39 -27.39 49.36
N ILE A 491 -35.16 -26.09 49.18
CA ILE A 491 -34.03 -25.39 49.81
C ILE A 491 -34.16 -25.44 51.34
N HIS A 492 -35.36 -25.28 51.90
CA HIS A 492 -35.62 -25.41 53.35
C HIS A 492 -35.47 -26.83 53.90
N LYS A 493 -35.46 -27.86 53.05
CA LYS A 493 -35.25 -29.26 53.46
C LYS A 493 -33.78 -29.68 53.43
N ASP A 494 -32.96 -28.97 52.64
CA ASP A 494 -31.54 -29.26 52.43
C ASP A 494 -30.60 -28.37 53.29
N THR A 495 -31.12 -27.32 53.93
CA THR A 495 -30.51 -26.60 55.09
C THR A 495 -30.97 -27.17 56.41
#